data_AF-A0A2V9L0R8-F1
#
_entry.id   AF-A0A2V9L0R8-F1
#
_cell.length_a   1.000
_cell.length_b   1.000
_cell.length_c   1.000
_cell.angle_alpha   90.00
_cell.angle_beta   90.00
_cell.angle_gamma   90.00
#
_symmetry.space_group_name_H-M   'P 1'
#
loop_
_entity.id
_entity.type
_entity.pdbx_description
1 polymer ?
#
loop_
_entity_poly.entity_id
_entity_poly.type
_entity_poly.pdbx_seq_one_letter_code
_entity_poly.pdbx_strand_id
1 'polypeptide(L)'
;MARAATMAGQNRLIAFASALFVLPYILFSTYAGQAADRYSKRSVIVTLKLLEVALMAAGALAIFTGDIRSMLAVLFLEGTHSAFLAPAKEGILPQMLGDADLSRANGLLQLTIYVMIIFGPVVAGLAKPAFPGKPYVVVAFLILVALGSFAVSLGDHAPTTACARRAHGPGSHR
;
A
#
# COMPACT_ATOMS: atom_id res chain seq x y z
N MET A 1 -34.74 19.90 2.08
CA MET A 1 -34.26 19.69 3.45
C MET A 1 -33.74 18.27 3.70
N ALA A 2 -34.45 17.20 3.30
CA ALA A 2 -33.99 15.80 3.47
C ALA A 2 -32.62 15.48 2.82
N ARG A 3 -32.37 15.92 1.57
CA ARG A 3 -31.08 15.72 0.88
C ARG A 3 -29.86 16.32 1.62
N ALA A 4 -30.04 17.47 2.28
CA ALA A 4 -28.97 18.13 3.02
C ALA A 4 -28.59 17.37 4.30
N ALA A 5 -29.59 16.79 4.99
CA ALA A 5 -29.35 15.94 6.16
C ALA A 5 -28.63 14.63 5.79
N THR A 6 -28.98 14.02 4.65
CA THR A 6 -28.31 12.81 4.15
C THR A 6 -26.85 13.09 3.77
N MET A 7 -26.58 14.22 3.10
CA MET A 7 -25.22 14.66 2.77
C MET A 7 -24.39 14.95 4.02
N ALA A 8 -24.97 15.61 5.03
CA ALA A 8 -24.28 15.86 6.30
C ALA A 8 -23.93 14.55 7.03
N GLY A 9 -24.82 13.55 7.02
CA GLY A 9 -24.56 12.22 7.57
C GLY A 9 -23.46 11.48 6.82
N GLN A 10 -23.47 11.52 5.47
CA GLN A 10 -22.42 10.92 4.65
C GLN A 10 -21.06 11.59 4.86
N ASN A 11 -21.00 12.91 4.91
CA ASN A 11 -19.74 13.62 5.15
C ASN A 11 -19.12 13.26 6.51
N ARG A 12 -19.94 13.11 7.56
CA ARG A 12 -19.47 12.65 8.88
C ARG A 12 -18.90 11.24 8.83
N LEU A 13 -19.57 10.32 8.14
CA LEU A 13 -19.09 8.94 7.98
C LEU A 13 -17.78 8.87 7.20
N ILE A 14 -17.66 9.64 6.11
CA ILE A 14 -16.42 9.71 5.32
C ILE A 14 -15.28 10.28 6.17
N ALA A 15 -15.51 11.37 6.90
CA ALA A 15 -14.50 11.96 7.78
C ALA A 15 -14.05 10.98 8.88
N PHE A 16 -15.01 10.29 9.50
CA PHE A 16 -14.72 9.26 10.50
C PHE A 16 -13.93 8.09 9.92
N ALA A 17 -14.30 7.60 8.74
CA ALA A 17 -13.59 6.53 8.04
C ALA A 17 -12.15 6.95 7.71
N SER A 18 -11.93 8.16 7.20
CA SER A 18 -10.59 8.70 6.95
C SER A 18 -9.75 8.77 8.23
N ALA A 19 -10.33 9.24 9.33
CA ALA A 19 -9.64 9.27 10.62
C ALA A 19 -9.28 7.85 11.10
N LEU A 20 -10.22 6.90 10.95
CA LEU A 20 -10.02 5.50 11.35
C LEU A 20 -8.93 4.80 10.52
N PHE A 21 -8.76 5.18 9.25
CA PHE A 21 -7.68 4.68 8.41
C PHE A 21 -6.29 5.22 8.83
N VAL A 22 -6.21 6.50 9.16
CA VAL A 22 -4.94 7.15 9.54
C VAL A 22 -4.52 6.84 10.97
N LEU A 23 -5.48 6.63 11.87
CA LEU A 23 -5.24 6.33 13.28
C LEU A 23 -4.24 5.18 13.53
N PRO A 24 -4.45 3.96 12.99
CA PRO A 24 -3.51 2.86 13.21
C PRO A 24 -2.13 3.15 12.62
N TYR A 25 -2.06 3.89 11.52
CA TYR A 25 -0.77 4.31 10.94
C TYR A 25 0.04 5.11 11.94
N ILE A 26 -0.57 6.10 12.60
CA ILE A 26 0.10 6.92 13.62
C ILE A 26 0.51 6.06 14.82
N LEU A 27 -0.41 5.24 15.33
CA LEU A 27 -0.19 4.44 16.54
C LEU A 27 0.90 3.37 16.37
N PHE A 28 0.95 2.72 15.20
CA PHE A 28 1.86 1.60 14.95
C PHE A 28 3.11 1.99 14.16
N SER A 29 3.25 3.22 13.67
CA SER A 29 4.41 3.68 12.88
C SER A 29 5.77 3.41 13.55
N THR A 30 5.87 3.67 14.86
CA THR A 30 7.11 3.47 15.63
C THR A 30 7.48 1.99 15.73
N TYR A 31 6.50 1.13 15.97
CA TYR A 31 6.69 -0.32 16.02
C TYR A 31 6.99 -0.89 14.63
N ALA A 32 6.34 -0.38 13.61
CA ALA A 32 6.57 -0.73 12.22
C ALA A 32 8.01 -0.39 11.76
N GLY A 33 8.55 0.76 12.16
CA GLY A 33 9.94 1.12 11.90
C GLY A 33 10.92 0.11 12.51
N GLN A 34 10.77 -0.19 13.80
CA GLN A 34 11.60 -1.19 14.49
C GLN A 34 11.49 -2.59 13.86
N ALA A 35 10.27 -3.00 13.51
CA ALA A 35 10.03 -4.28 12.84
C ALA A 35 10.72 -4.30 11.46
N ALA A 36 10.60 -3.23 10.68
CA ALA A 36 11.24 -3.15 9.38
C ALA A 36 12.76 -3.26 9.48
N ASP A 37 13.39 -2.75 10.54
CA ASP A 37 14.85 -2.81 10.70
C ASP A 37 15.34 -4.17 11.22
N ARG A 38 14.50 -4.90 11.95
CA ARG A 38 14.85 -6.22 12.51
C ARG A 38 14.63 -7.37 11.53
N TYR A 39 13.64 -7.26 10.64
CA TYR A 39 13.28 -8.32 9.69
C TYR A 39 13.81 -8.01 8.29
N SER A 40 14.05 -9.04 7.48
CA SER A 40 14.41 -8.86 6.07
C SER A 40 13.29 -8.11 5.34
N LYS A 41 13.60 -6.92 4.80
CA LYS A 41 12.63 -6.02 4.13
C LYS A 41 11.80 -6.78 3.07
N ARG A 42 12.42 -7.67 2.30
CA ARG A 42 11.75 -8.52 1.30
C ARG A 42 10.66 -9.41 1.90
N SER A 43 10.97 -10.20 2.94
CA SER A 43 9.99 -11.11 3.54
C SER A 43 8.81 -10.35 4.16
N VAL A 44 9.07 -9.19 4.76
CA VAL A 44 8.03 -8.29 5.29
C VAL A 44 7.12 -7.81 4.15
N ILE A 45 7.68 -7.32 3.05
CA ILE A 45 6.92 -6.85 1.89
C ILE A 45 6.06 -7.97 1.30
N VAL A 46 6.63 -9.15 1.05
CA VAL A 46 5.89 -10.29 0.46
C VAL A 46 4.75 -10.74 1.38
N THR A 47 5.00 -10.84 2.69
CA THR A 47 3.98 -11.25 3.67
C THR A 47 2.86 -10.21 3.76
N LEU A 48 3.20 -8.93 3.78
CA LEU A 48 2.20 -7.85 3.78
C LEU A 48 1.44 -7.81 2.45
N LYS A 49 2.08 -8.04 1.31
CA LYS A 49 1.37 -8.13 0.03
C LYS A 49 0.41 -9.31 -0.04
N LEU A 50 0.73 -10.43 0.61
CA LEU A 50 -0.24 -11.52 0.77
C LEU A 50 -1.42 -11.11 1.68
N LEU A 51 -1.12 -10.44 2.79
CA LEU A 51 -2.16 -9.91 3.69
C LEU A 51 -3.07 -8.90 2.99
N GLU A 52 -2.52 -8.06 2.09
CA GLU A 52 -3.27 -7.11 1.27
C GLU A 52 -4.31 -7.82 0.40
N VAL A 53 -3.95 -8.94 -0.25
CA VAL A 53 -4.90 -9.72 -1.04
C VAL A 53 -6.04 -10.27 -0.16
N ALA A 54 -5.73 -10.74 1.05
CA ALA A 54 -6.74 -11.21 1.99
C ALA A 54 -7.66 -10.08 2.49
N LEU A 55 -7.10 -8.89 2.77
CA LEU A 55 -7.87 -7.72 3.17
C LEU A 55 -8.75 -7.18 2.03
N MET A 56 -8.27 -7.21 0.78
CA MET A 56 -9.08 -6.88 -0.40
C MET A 56 -10.26 -7.85 -0.56
N ALA A 57 -10.05 -9.15 -0.34
CA ALA A 57 -11.12 -10.14 -0.36
C ALA A 57 -12.14 -9.92 0.78
N ALA A 58 -11.67 -9.61 1.99
CA ALA A 58 -12.52 -9.27 3.13
C ALA A 58 -13.31 -7.98 2.89
N GLY A 59 -12.67 -6.95 2.34
CA GLY A 59 -13.29 -5.68 1.98
C GLY A 59 -14.35 -5.85 0.89
N ALA A 60 -14.06 -6.68 -0.11
CA ALA A 60 -15.03 -7.09 -1.12
C ALA A 60 -16.27 -7.72 -0.49
N LEU A 61 -16.08 -8.71 0.40
CA LEU A 61 -17.17 -9.36 1.11
C LEU A 61 -17.99 -8.35 1.94
N ALA A 62 -17.31 -7.44 2.65
CA ALA A 62 -17.97 -6.38 3.42
C ALA A 62 -18.80 -5.42 2.54
N ILE A 63 -18.34 -5.13 1.32
CA ILE A 63 -19.11 -4.36 0.33
C ILE A 63 -20.35 -5.13 -0.11
N PHE A 64 -20.26 -6.44 -0.33
CA PHE A 64 -21.39 -7.27 -0.74
C PHE A 64 -22.43 -7.45 0.36
N THR A 65 -22.02 -7.59 1.62
CA THR A 65 -22.95 -7.69 2.75
C THR A 65 -23.61 -6.35 3.08
N GLY A 66 -23.01 -5.23 2.65
CA GLY A 66 -23.49 -3.88 2.91
C GLY A 66 -23.35 -3.45 4.37
N ASP A 67 -22.65 -4.22 5.20
CA ASP A 67 -22.44 -3.90 6.61
C ASP A 67 -21.29 -2.89 6.79
N ILE A 68 -21.67 -1.66 7.12
CA ILE A 68 -20.73 -0.55 7.36
C ILE A 68 -19.72 -0.90 8.46
N ARG A 69 -20.10 -1.68 9.48
CA ARG A 69 -19.17 -2.04 10.58
C ARG A 69 -18.03 -2.93 10.07
N SER A 70 -18.37 -3.94 9.26
CA SER A 70 -17.40 -4.79 8.59
C SER A 70 -16.48 -3.99 7.65
N MET A 71 -17.02 -3.02 6.90
CA MET A 71 -16.21 -2.16 6.03
C MET A 71 -15.22 -1.30 6.83
N LEU A 72 -15.67 -0.70 7.95
CA LEU A 72 -14.82 0.09 8.83
C LEU A 72 -13.75 -0.76 9.53
N ALA A 73 -14.06 -2.00 9.90
CA ALA A 73 -13.10 -2.92 10.47
C ALA A 73 -11.99 -3.28 9.47
N VAL A 74 -12.35 -3.60 8.22
CA VAL A 74 -11.36 -3.85 7.15
C VAL A 74 -10.53 -2.59 6.88
N LEU A 75 -11.16 -1.40 6.86
CA LEU A 75 -10.45 -0.13 6.67
C LEU A 75 -9.41 0.14 7.77
N PHE A 76 -9.72 -0.18 9.02
CA PHE A 76 -8.76 -0.08 10.12
C PHE A 76 -7.60 -1.07 9.97
N LEU A 77 -7.89 -2.30 9.55
CA LEU A 77 -6.87 -3.32 9.28
C LEU A 77 -5.96 -2.93 8.12
N GLU A 78 -6.52 -2.34 7.05
CA GLU A 78 -5.77 -1.74 5.94
C GLU A 78 -4.86 -0.60 6.40
N GLY A 79 -5.35 0.29 7.28
CA GLY A 79 -4.53 1.34 7.87
C GLY A 79 -3.35 0.77 8.69
N THR A 80 -3.59 -0.32 9.42
CA THR A 80 -2.56 -1.04 10.17
C THR A 80 -1.54 -1.66 9.22
N HIS A 81 -1.99 -2.37 8.18
CA HIS A 81 -1.15 -2.96 7.15
C HIS A 81 -0.24 -1.91 6.48
N SER A 82 -0.79 -0.77 6.10
CA SER A 82 -0.05 0.34 5.48
C SER A 82 1.07 0.87 6.39
N ALA A 83 0.84 0.91 7.71
CA ALA A 83 1.82 1.31 8.70
C ALA A 83 3.11 0.47 8.64
N PHE A 84 2.97 -0.85 8.44
CA PHE A 84 4.09 -1.77 8.35
C PHE A 84 4.73 -1.79 6.96
N LEU A 85 3.93 -1.61 5.90
CA LEU A 85 4.44 -1.68 4.53
C LEU A 85 5.29 -0.46 4.16
N ALA A 86 4.95 0.72 4.67
CA ALA A 86 5.66 1.97 4.39
C ALA A 86 7.17 1.93 4.71
N PRO A 87 7.62 1.66 5.95
CA PRO A 87 9.05 1.63 6.29
C PRO A 87 9.79 0.47 5.63
N ALA A 88 9.11 -0.63 5.31
CA ALA A 88 9.70 -1.73 4.57
C ALA A 88 10.02 -1.33 3.12
N LYS A 89 9.08 -0.62 2.46
CA LYS A 89 9.23 -0.11 1.09
C LYS A 89 10.29 0.98 0.97
N GLU A 90 10.36 1.89 1.93
CA GLU A 90 11.37 2.95 1.92
C GLU A 90 12.77 2.39 2.24
N GLY A 91 12.85 1.40 3.14
CA GLY A 91 14.10 0.78 3.55
C GLY A 91 14.75 -0.15 2.51
N ILE A 92 14.02 -0.60 1.48
CA ILE A 92 14.60 -1.43 0.40
C ILE A 92 15.37 -0.59 -0.62
N LEU A 93 14.98 0.68 -0.80
CA LEU A 93 15.55 1.58 -1.79
C LEU A 93 17.07 1.82 -1.60
N PRO A 94 17.58 2.14 -0.40
CA PRO A 94 19.02 2.28 -0.18
C PRO A 94 19.79 0.96 -0.25
N GLN A 95 19.13 -0.20 -0.21
CA GLN A 95 19.80 -1.50 -0.36
C GLN A 95 20.05 -1.86 -1.84
N MET A 96 19.26 -1.29 -2.75
CA MET A 96 19.30 -1.59 -4.19
C MET A 96 20.08 -0.56 -5.00
N LEU A 97 20.35 0.62 -4.44
CA LEU A 97 20.94 1.76 -5.14
C LEU A 97 22.15 2.28 -4.40
N GLY A 98 23.14 2.79 -5.13
CA GLY A 98 24.26 3.53 -4.54
C GLY A 98 23.86 4.96 -4.14
N ASP A 99 24.66 5.57 -3.26
CA ASP A 99 24.38 6.90 -2.68
C ASP A 99 24.10 7.99 -3.73
N ALA A 100 24.78 7.92 -4.89
CA ALA A 100 24.62 8.88 -5.99
C ALA A 100 23.21 8.86 -6.61
N ASP A 101 22.56 7.69 -6.66
CA ASP A 101 21.25 7.50 -7.30
C ASP A 101 20.09 7.51 -6.29
N LEU A 102 20.39 7.36 -4.98
CA LEU A 102 19.40 7.24 -3.93
C LEU A 102 18.46 8.45 -3.84
N SER A 103 19.01 9.66 -3.91
CA SER A 103 18.20 10.90 -3.86
C SER A 103 17.25 11.01 -5.06
N ARG A 104 17.73 10.69 -6.26
CA ARG A 104 16.93 10.70 -7.49
C ARG A 104 15.80 9.67 -7.42
N ALA A 105 16.10 8.46 -6.98
CA ALA A 105 15.11 7.40 -6.86
C ALA A 105 14.07 7.70 -5.78
N ASN A 106 14.49 8.27 -4.65
CA ASN A 106 13.56 8.72 -3.61
C ASN A 106 12.62 9.83 -4.13
N GLY A 107 13.16 10.79 -4.89
CA GLY A 107 12.35 11.83 -5.54
C GLY A 107 11.29 11.25 -6.48
N LEU A 108 11.65 10.27 -7.31
CA LEU A 108 10.71 9.60 -8.22
C LEU A 108 9.67 8.76 -7.45
N LEU A 109 10.07 8.08 -6.39
CA LEU A 109 9.17 7.32 -5.52
C LEU A 109 8.10 8.23 -4.90
N GLN A 110 8.52 9.36 -4.34
CA GLN A 110 7.60 10.32 -3.72
C GLN A 110 6.69 10.99 -4.75
N LEU A 111 7.22 11.35 -5.93
CA LEU A 111 6.40 11.85 -7.03
C LEU A 111 5.31 10.84 -7.41
N THR A 112 5.67 9.57 -7.53
CA THR A 112 4.72 8.50 -7.85
C THR A 112 3.61 8.42 -6.80
N ILE A 113 3.96 8.49 -5.51
CA ILE A 113 2.98 8.49 -4.40
C ILE A 113 2.02 9.67 -4.51
N TYR A 114 2.52 10.89 -4.73
CA TYR A 114 1.66 12.06 -4.85
C TYR A 114 0.73 12.00 -6.07
N VAL A 115 1.24 11.51 -7.21
CA VAL A 115 0.40 11.27 -8.39
C VAL A 115 -0.71 10.27 -8.04
N MET A 116 -0.40 9.15 -7.39
CA MET A 116 -1.42 8.17 -6.99
C MET A 116 -2.44 8.73 -5.98
N ILE A 117 -2.02 9.57 -5.02
CA ILE A 117 -2.92 10.21 -4.05
C ILE A 117 -3.91 11.15 -4.76
N ILE A 118 -3.49 11.85 -5.81
CA ILE A 118 -4.35 12.77 -6.55
C ILE A 118 -5.27 12.01 -7.52
N PHE A 119 -4.70 11.11 -8.32
CA PHE A 119 -5.46 10.42 -9.37
C PHE A 119 -6.33 9.27 -8.84
N GLY A 120 -5.94 8.62 -7.75
CA GLY A 120 -6.70 7.51 -7.15
C GLY A 120 -8.16 7.87 -6.82
N PRO A 121 -8.42 8.93 -6.04
CA PRO A 121 -9.78 9.40 -5.75
C PRO A 121 -10.56 9.82 -6.98
N VAL A 122 -9.90 10.40 -7.99
CA VAL A 122 -10.53 10.79 -9.25
C VAL A 122 -11.03 9.55 -10.00
N VAL A 123 -10.17 8.54 -10.18
CA VAL A 123 -10.55 7.28 -10.83
C VAL A 123 -11.66 6.58 -10.05
N ALA A 124 -11.55 6.50 -8.72
CA ALA A 124 -12.58 5.90 -7.87
C ALA A 124 -13.93 6.64 -7.96
N GLY A 125 -13.90 7.98 -7.97
CA GLY A 125 -15.07 8.83 -8.09
C GLY A 125 -15.77 8.72 -9.45
N LEU A 126 -15.01 8.55 -10.53
CA LEU A 126 -15.54 8.36 -11.88
C LEU A 126 -16.02 6.91 -12.13
N ALA A 127 -15.40 5.92 -11.50
CA ALA A 127 -15.78 4.52 -11.65
C ALA A 127 -17.18 4.22 -11.07
N LYS A 128 -17.54 4.86 -9.95
CA LYS A 128 -18.83 4.63 -9.26
C LYS A 128 -20.06 4.92 -10.14
N PRO A 129 -20.19 6.09 -10.80
CA PRO A 129 -21.31 6.38 -11.68
C PRO A 129 -21.23 5.67 -13.04
N ALA A 130 -20.03 5.29 -13.50
CA ALA A 130 -19.84 4.57 -14.77
C ALA A 130 -20.41 3.13 -14.71
N PHE A 131 -20.47 2.52 -13.52
CA PHE A 131 -20.96 1.16 -13.32
C PHE A 131 -22.08 1.10 -12.25
N PRO A 132 -23.27 1.66 -12.53
CA PRO A 132 -24.35 1.73 -11.55
C PRO A 132 -24.84 0.32 -11.21
N GLY A 133 -24.95 0.02 -9.90
CA GLY A 133 -25.45 -1.27 -9.41
C GLY A 133 -24.50 -2.46 -9.63
N LYS A 134 -23.25 -2.23 -10.04
CA LYS A 134 -22.25 -3.28 -10.30
C LYS A 134 -21.04 -3.17 -9.36
N PRO A 135 -21.22 -3.34 -8.03
CA PRO A 135 -20.12 -3.22 -7.05
C PRO A 135 -18.99 -4.24 -7.31
N TYR A 136 -19.32 -5.37 -7.94
CA TYR A 136 -18.37 -6.41 -8.34
C TYR A 136 -17.28 -5.91 -9.31
N VAL A 137 -17.53 -4.87 -10.12
CA VAL A 137 -16.51 -4.33 -11.04
C VAL A 137 -15.40 -3.63 -10.27
N VAL A 138 -15.77 -2.82 -9.26
CA VAL A 138 -14.81 -2.14 -8.39
C VAL A 138 -14.04 -3.16 -7.56
N VAL A 139 -14.74 -4.17 -7.02
CA VAL A 139 -14.13 -5.29 -6.30
C VAL A 139 -13.13 -6.06 -7.18
N ALA A 140 -13.51 -6.44 -8.39
CA ALA A 140 -12.66 -7.17 -9.31
C ALA A 140 -11.41 -6.35 -9.66
N PHE A 141 -11.57 -5.05 -9.92
CA PHE A 141 -10.45 -4.15 -10.16
C PHE A 141 -9.46 -4.11 -8.98
N LEU A 142 -9.95 -3.94 -7.74
CA LEU A 142 -9.11 -3.92 -6.54
C LEU A 142 -8.36 -5.24 -6.34
N ILE A 143 -9.03 -6.37 -6.50
CA ILE A 143 -8.41 -7.70 -6.40
C ILE A 143 -7.35 -7.89 -7.49
N LEU A 144 -7.62 -7.48 -8.73
CA LEU A 144 -6.65 -7.58 -9.82
C LEU A 144 -5.40 -6.73 -9.57
N VAL A 145 -5.56 -5.51 -9.04
CA VAL A 145 -4.42 -4.64 -8.67
C VAL A 145 -3.62 -5.25 -7.53
N ALA A 146 -4.28 -5.81 -6.51
CA ALA A 146 -3.62 -6.45 -5.39
C ALA A 146 -2.85 -7.71 -5.81
N LEU A 147 -3.47 -8.57 -6.64
CA LEU A 147 -2.82 -9.76 -7.21
C LEU A 147 -1.64 -9.39 -8.11
N GLY A 148 -1.80 -8.37 -8.96
CA GLY A 148 -0.72 -7.87 -9.80
C GLY A 148 0.46 -7.35 -8.96
N SER A 149 0.17 -6.58 -7.91
CA SER A 149 1.18 -6.08 -6.98
C SER A 149 1.90 -7.20 -6.22
N PHE A 150 1.16 -8.22 -5.79
CA PHE A 150 1.73 -9.40 -5.15
C PHE A 150 2.60 -10.21 -6.13
N ALA A 151 2.14 -10.42 -7.37
CA ALA A 151 2.89 -11.11 -8.41
C ALA A 151 4.21 -10.38 -8.75
N VAL A 152 4.19 -9.05 -8.85
CA VAL A 152 5.41 -8.24 -9.03
C VAL A 152 6.35 -8.40 -7.85
N SER A 153 5.83 -8.39 -6.61
CA SER A 153 6.64 -8.63 -5.41
C SER A 153 7.26 -10.02 -5.36
N LEU A 154 6.66 -11.02 -6.01
CA LEU A 154 7.24 -12.34 -6.23
C LEU A 154 8.26 -12.31 -7.37
N GLY A 155 8.08 -11.50 -8.41
CA GLY A 155 8.98 -11.41 -9.58
C GLY A 155 10.41 -10.95 -9.27
N ASP A 156 10.64 -10.26 -8.14
CA ASP A 156 11.96 -9.80 -7.67
C ASP A 156 12.88 -10.96 -7.17
N HIS A 157 12.81 -12.15 -7.79
CA HIS A 157 13.84 -13.17 -7.71
C HIS A 157 15.05 -12.78 -8.58
N ALA A 158 15.70 -11.65 -8.28
CA ALA A 158 17.03 -11.36 -8.82
C ALA A 158 18.08 -11.68 -7.75
N PRO A 159 19.14 -12.43 -8.09
CA PRO A 159 19.99 -13.09 -7.11
C PRO A 159 20.94 -12.09 -6.47
N THR A 160 20.95 -12.06 -5.14
CA THR A 160 21.87 -11.30 -4.27
C THR A 160 23.35 -11.69 -4.44
N THR A 161 23.70 -12.57 -5.38
CA THR A 161 25.05 -13.10 -5.58
C THR A 161 25.93 -12.31 -6.55
N ALA A 162 25.39 -11.34 -7.30
CA ALA A 162 26.20 -10.59 -8.28
C ALA A 162 27.09 -9.50 -7.63
N CYS A 163 26.73 -8.96 -6.46
CA CYS A 163 27.47 -7.85 -5.83
C CYS A 163 28.74 -8.33 -5.10
N ALA A 164 28.81 -9.59 -4.65
CA ALA A 164 30.00 -10.14 -4.00
C ALA A 164 31.21 -10.29 -4.95
N ARG A 165 31.03 -10.16 -6.27
CA ARG A 165 32.11 -10.34 -7.27
C ARG A 165 32.81 -9.06 -7.71
N ARG A 166 32.31 -7.87 -7.33
CA ARG A 166 32.94 -6.58 -7.69
C ARG A 166 33.81 -5.95 -6.59
N ALA A 167 33.75 -6.46 -5.35
CA ALA A 167 34.60 -5.97 -4.26
C ALA A 167 36.02 -6.56 -4.26
N HIS A 168 36.28 -7.62 -5.05
CA HIS A 168 37.62 -8.18 -5.27
C HIS A 168 38.03 -8.03 -6.73
N GLY A 169 38.21 -6.79 -7.19
CA GLY A 169 39.04 -6.52 -8.35
C GLY A 169 40.52 -6.63 -7.95
N PRO A 170 41.36 -7.44 -8.63
CA PRO A 170 42.77 -7.49 -8.33
C PRO A 170 43.47 -6.30 -8.99
N GLY A 171 44.14 -5.46 -8.20
CA GLY A 171 45.25 -4.65 -8.70
C GLY A 171 45.19 -3.15 -8.39
N SER A 172 45.72 -2.77 -7.23
CA SER A 172 46.47 -1.51 -7.09
C SER A 172 47.62 -1.71 -6.10
N HIS A 173 48.52 -2.63 -6.44
CA HIS A 173 49.91 -2.56 -5.99
C HIS A 173 50.75 -2.50 -7.25
N ARG A 174 51.13 -1.29 -7.64
CA ARG A 174 52.40 -0.92 -8.26
C ARG A 174 52.53 0.59 -8.18
#